data_AF-A0A511X386-F1
#
_entry.id   AF-A0A511X386-F1
#
_cell.length_a   1.000
_cell.length_b   1.000
_cell.length_c   1.000
_cell.angle_alpha   90.00
_cell.angle_beta   90.00
_cell.angle_gamma   90.00
#
_symmetry.space_group_name_H-M   'P 1'
#
loop_
_entity.id
_entity.type
_entity.pdbx_description
1 polymer ?
#
loop_
_entity_poly.entity_id
_entity_poly.type
_entity_poly.pdbx_seq_one_letter_code
_entity_poly.pdbx_strand_id
1 'polypeptide(L)'
;MFEKTEGIVIRTLDYKETHKIVTLFTKRFGKIGVIAQGVKKPRSRNGAIIQMFIQGDYLLRVGKGLGTLQQGDVIHSFRKVREDLFKTAYASYVTELTYRVIEERVTLPYIYDQLLLTLTAIEQDKDPAIIAMMYEMKLYPLIGIKPLLEHCLACGTTSNLTYFSVGDGGTLCTSCGIKDAYSLKLNEQVIKLLRIFSEVDLKRVENISVKEENKQLLNQVLKAYFEHHSGIFLKSRRFLDQIDSLK
;
A
#
# COMPACT_ATOMS: atom_id res chain seq x y z
N MET A 1 -8.10 0.93 30.53
CA MET A 1 -8.47 -0.49 30.31
C MET A 1 -7.47 -1.10 29.35
N PHE A 2 -7.19 -2.39 29.49
CA PHE A 2 -6.40 -3.13 28.50
C PHE A 2 -7.34 -3.67 27.43
N GLU A 3 -6.92 -3.59 26.18
CA GLU A 3 -7.68 -4.01 25.01
C GLU A 3 -6.86 -4.99 24.20
N LYS A 4 -7.49 -6.07 23.73
CA LYS A 4 -6.90 -7.00 22.77
C LYS A 4 -7.34 -6.61 21.35
N THR A 5 -6.41 -6.64 20.40
CA THR A 5 -6.71 -6.44 18.97
C THR A 5 -5.71 -7.17 18.10
N GLU A 6 -6.20 -7.70 16.98
CA GLU A 6 -5.34 -8.09 15.87
C GLU A 6 -4.80 -6.84 15.16
N GLY A 7 -3.54 -6.88 14.73
CA GLY A 7 -2.89 -5.78 14.05
C GLY A 7 -1.70 -6.21 13.19
N ILE A 8 -1.26 -5.32 12.32
CA ILE A 8 -0.03 -5.46 11.52
C ILE A 8 0.90 -4.30 11.88
N VAL A 9 2.18 -4.60 12.15
CA VAL A 9 3.21 -3.57 12.34
C VAL A 9 3.54 -2.92 10.98
N ILE A 10 3.14 -1.66 10.82
CA ILE A 10 3.38 -0.90 9.58
C ILE A 10 4.50 0.14 9.70
N ARG A 11 4.94 0.45 10.92
CA ARG A 11 6.06 1.37 11.17
C ARG A 11 6.68 1.13 12.54
N THR A 12 8.01 1.23 12.62
CA THR A 12 8.74 1.24 13.89
C THR A 12 9.69 2.43 13.94
N LEU A 13 9.80 3.07 15.10
CA LEU A 13 10.72 4.17 15.36
C LEU A 13 11.42 3.94 16.70
N ASP A 14 12.73 4.17 16.73
CA ASP A 14 13.49 4.12 17.98
C ASP A 14 13.05 5.24 18.92
N TYR A 15 12.82 4.90 20.20
CA TYR A 15 12.36 5.85 21.20
C TYR A 15 13.05 5.59 22.52
N LYS A 16 13.73 6.60 23.06
CA LYS A 16 14.64 6.41 24.20
C LYS A 16 15.69 5.31 23.93
N GLU A 17 16.50 5.04 24.94
CA GLU A 17 17.58 4.06 24.85
C GLU A 17 17.06 2.64 24.65
N THR A 18 15.98 2.25 25.34
CA THR A 18 15.52 0.85 25.39
C THR A 18 14.13 0.60 24.81
N HIS A 19 13.47 1.60 24.22
CA HIS A 19 12.08 1.48 23.76
C HIS A 19 11.95 1.73 22.25
N LYS A 20 10.77 1.43 21.70
CA LYS A 20 10.37 1.83 20.35
C LYS A 20 8.94 2.35 20.35
N ILE A 21 8.63 3.26 19.43
CA ILE A 21 7.26 3.57 19.03
C ILE A 21 6.92 2.67 17.85
N VAL A 22 5.81 1.95 17.97
CA VAL A 22 5.32 0.99 16.97
C VAL A 22 3.97 1.50 16.48
N THR A 23 3.79 1.61 15.17
CA THR A 23 2.49 1.90 14.59
C THR A 23 1.87 0.61 14.10
N LEU A 24 0.69 0.31 14.65
CA LEU A 24 -0.12 -0.83 14.28
C LEU A 24 -1.26 -0.34 13.39
N PHE A 25 -1.50 -1.01 12.28
CA PHE A 25 -2.79 -0.93 11.61
C PHE A 25 -3.65 -2.08 12.12
N THR A 26 -4.84 -1.80 12.62
CA THR A 26 -5.70 -2.77 13.32
C THR A 26 -7.11 -2.74 12.75
N LYS A 27 -7.81 -3.87 12.78
CA LYS A 27 -9.22 -3.93 12.35
C LYS A 27 -10.12 -3.08 13.26
N ARG A 28 -9.87 -3.10 14.58
CA ARG A 28 -10.76 -2.54 15.60
C ARG A 28 -10.50 -1.07 15.93
N PHE A 29 -9.25 -0.63 15.87
CA PHE A 29 -8.87 0.74 16.28
C PHE A 29 -8.25 1.55 15.15
N GLY A 30 -8.22 1.02 13.93
CA GLY A 30 -7.56 1.68 12.80
C GLY A 30 -6.05 1.76 12.99
N LYS A 31 -5.45 2.84 12.47
CA LYS A 31 -4.02 3.13 12.61
C LYS A 31 -3.74 3.76 13.98
N ILE A 32 -2.95 3.11 14.83
CA ILE A 32 -2.61 3.57 16.18
C ILE A 32 -1.10 3.44 16.47
N GLY A 33 -0.56 4.40 17.21
CA GLY A 33 0.80 4.35 17.75
C GLY A 33 0.84 3.83 19.19
N VAL A 34 1.80 2.96 19.50
CA VAL A 34 2.02 2.40 20.84
C VAL A 34 3.50 2.43 21.22
N ILE A 35 3.79 2.69 22.48
CA ILE A 35 5.14 2.57 23.03
C ILE A 35 5.37 1.13 23.46
N ALA A 36 6.42 0.51 22.91
CA ALA A 36 6.91 -0.80 23.31
C ALA A 36 8.15 -0.62 24.21
N GLN A 37 7.98 -0.88 25.51
CA GLN A 37 9.00 -0.65 26.51
C GLN A 37 9.98 -1.83 26.62
N GLY A 38 11.25 -1.51 26.88
CA GLY A 38 12.33 -2.49 27.09
C GLY A 38 12.63 -3.41 25.90
N VAL A 39 12.10 -3.14 24.71
CA VAL A 39 12.21 -4.02 23.53
C VAL A 39 13.60 -4.15 22.94
N LYS A 40 14.48 -3.19 23.22
CA LYS A 40 15.90 -3.26 22.80
C LYS A 40 16.78 -4.08 23.77
N LYS A 41 16.24 -4.51 24.91
CA LYS A 41 16.98 -5.34 25.87
C LYS A 41 17.10 -6.78 25.34
N PRO A 42 18.25 -7.47 25.50
CA PRO A 42 18.46 -8.82 24.94
C PRO A 42 17.41 -9.88 25.33
N ARG A 43 16.80 -9.76 26.52
CA ARG A 43 15.78 -10.69 27.03
C ARG A 43 14.33 -10.20 26.84
N SER A 44 14.09 -9.25 25.94
CA SER A 44 12.74 -8.71 25.77
C SER A 44 11.79 -9.73 25.14
N ARG A 45 10.67 -9.99 25.83
CA ARG A 45 9.59 -10.84 25.32
C ARG A 45 8.88 -10.24 24.10
N ASN A 46 8.88 -8.91 23.99
CA ASN A 46 8.16 -8.19 22.93
C ASN A 46 9.06 -7.78 21.75
N GLY A 47 10.37 -8.09 21.77
CA GLY A 47 11.29 -7.65 20.72
C GLY A 47 10.97 -8.23 19.33
N ALA A 48 10.50 -9.46 19.27
CA ALA A 48 10.15 -10.13 18.01
C ALA A 48 8.83 -9.62 17.41
N ILE A 49 7.81 -9.42 18.24
CA ILE A 49 6.46 -9.08 17.77
C ILE A 49 6.30 -7.64 17.25
N ILE A 50 7.25 -6.77 17.58
CA ILE A 50 7.25 -5.38 17.11
C ILE A 50 8.02 -5.18 15.80
N GLN A 51 8.54 -6.24 15.20
CA GLN A 51 9.25 -6.13 13.93
C GLN A 51 8.28 -5.75 12.81
N MET A 52 8.80 -5.11 11.75
CA MET A 52 7.99 -4.72 10.59
C MET A 52 7.23 -5.93 10.03
N PHE A 53 6.01 -5.66 9.55
CA PHE A 53 5.10 -6.60 8.88
C PHE A 53 4.48 -7.69 9.76
N ILE A 54 4.92 -7.86 11.02
CA ILE A 54 4.34 -8.86 11.90
C ILE A 54 2.83 -8.63 12.05
N GLN A 55 2.05 -9.66 11.71
CA GLN A 55 0.65 -9.76 12.08
C GLN A 55 0.58 -10.47 13.43
N GLY A 56 -0.12 -9.89 14.38
CA GLY A 56 -0.19 -10.42 15.73
C GLY A 56 -1.44 -10.01 16.47
N ASP A 57 -1.65 -10.70 17.58
CA ASP A 57 -2.59 -10.35 18.62
C ASP A 57 -1.87 -9.46 19.64
N TYR A 58 -2.35 -8.23 19.82
CA TYR A 58 -1.72 -7.24 20.70
C TYR A 58 -2.61 -6.91 21.89
N LEU A 59 -2.05 -7.01 23.11
CA LEU A 59 -2.64 -6.51 24.33
C LEU A 59 -2.09 -5.11 24.61
N LEU A 60 -2.97 -4.12 24.54
CA LEU A 60 -2.61 -2.70 24.52
C LEU A 60 -3.34 -1.94 25.63
N ARG A 61 -2.68 -0.94 26.21
CA ARG A 61 -3.37 0.16 26.87
C ARG A 61 -3.59 1.26 25.83
N VAL A 62 -4.82 1.41 25.35
CA VAL A 62 -5.18 2.45 24.38
C VAL A 62 -5.24 3.81 25.10
N GLY A 63 -4.46 4.78 24.62
CA GLY A 63 -4.51 6.17 25.08
C GLY A 63 -5.21 7.07 24.06
N LYS A 64 -5.41 8.36 24.39
CA LYS A 64 -5.85 9.40 23.42
C LYS A 64 -4.75 9.74 22.40
N GLY A 65 -3.48 9.66 22.80
CA GLY A 65 -2.30 9.72 21.94
C GLY A 65 -1.63 8.36 21.82
N LEU A 66 -0.32 8.28 22.05
CA LEU A 66 0.38 7.00 22.09
C LEU A 66 -0.18 6.08 23.19
N GLY A 67 -0.51 4.85 22.81
CA GLY A 67 -0.81 3.77 23.75
C GLY A 67 0.47 3.12 24.30
N THR A 68 0.30 2.01 25.03
CA THR A 68 1.43 1.19 25.50
C THR A 68 1.19 -0.27 25.19
N LEU A 69 2.16 -0.92 24.56
CA LEU A 69 2.16 -2.36 24.33
C LEU A 69 2.50 -3.09 25.62
N GLN A 70 1.63 -4.01 26.05
CA GLN A 70 1.90 -4.89 27.20
C GLN A 70 2.52 -6.21 26.74
N GLN A 71 1.83 -6.87 25.82
CA GLN A 71 2.20 -8.19 25.30
C GLN A 71 1.64 -8.31 23.89
N GLY A 72 2.16 -9.25 23.13
CA GLY A 72 1.36 -9.86 22.10
C GLY A 72 1.91 -11.22 21.68
N ASP A 73 1.14 -11.87 20.82
CA ASP A 73 1.46 -13.17 20.25
C ASP A 73 1.48 -13.07 18.72
N VAL A 74 2.49 -13.67 18.09
CA VAL A 74 2.64 -13.64 16.63
C VAL A 74 1.61 -14.57 16.00
N ILE A 75 0.79 -14.03 15.09
CA ILE A 75 -0.11 -14.81 14.24
C ILE A 75 0.63 -15.21 12.97
N HIS A 76 1.24 -14.24 12.30
CA HIS A 76 2.03 -14.47 11.10
C HIS A 76 3.22 -13.53 11.03
N SER A 77 4.39 -14.10 10.73
CA SER A 77 5.66 -13.36 10.80
C SER A 77 6.15 -12.79 9.47
N PHE A 78 5.51 -13.17 8.36
CA PHE A 78 5.92 -12.84 7.00
C PHE A 78 7.43 -13.01 6.78
N ARG A 79 8.00 -14.10 7.29
CA ARG A 79 9.45 -14.31 7.34
C ARG A 79 10.08 -14.26 5.95
N LYS A 80 9.46 -14.91 4.95
CA LYS A 80 9.97 -14.90 3.57
C LYS A 80 9.96 -13.49 2.96
N VAL A 81 9.01 -12.64 3.35
CA VAL A 81 9.00 -11.23 2.92
C VAL A 81 10.21 -10.51 3.48
N ARG A 82 10.53 -10.72 4.77
CA ARG A 82 11.63 -10.04 5.49
C ARG A 82 13.03 -10.51 5.12
N GLU A 83 13.16 -11.74 4.62
CA GLU A 83 14.44 -12.33 4.21
C GLU A 83 14.77 -12.08 2.73
N ASP A 84 13.80 -11.62 1.93
CA ASP A 84 13.98 -11.27 0.53
C ASP A 84 13.97 -9.75 0.33
N LEU A 85 15.00 -9.22 -0.34
CA LEU A 85 15.17 -7.79 -0.56
C LEU A 85 14.03 -7.16 -1.37
N PHE A 86 13.62 -7.80 -2.46
CA PHE A 86 12.57 -7.27 -3.34
C PHE A 86 11.23 -7.32 -2.63
N LYS A 87 10.88 -8.45 -2.00
CA LYS A 87 9.64 -8.56 -1.21
C LYS A 87 9.60 -7.54 -0.08
N THR A 88 10.71 -7.35 0.63
CA THR A 88 10.82 -6.33 1.69
C THR A 88 10.60 -4.93 1.14
N ALA A 89 11.14 -4.60 -0.04
CA ALA A 89 10.98 -3.29 -0.65
C ALA A 89 9.50 -2.98 -0.96
N TYR A 90 8.79 -3.92 -1.59
CA TYR A 90 7.37 -3.76 -1.91
C TYR A 90 6.48 -3.79 -0.66
N ALA A 91 6.78 -4.64 0.33
CA ALA A 91 6.08 -4.65 1.62
C ALA A 91 6.26 -3.33 2.38
N SER A 92 7.47 -2.76 2.34
CA SER A 92 7.76 -1.43 2.91
C SER A 92 6.99 -0.33 2.20
N TYR A 93 6.86 -0.43 0.87
CA TYR A 93 6.06 0.52 0.09
C TYR A 93 4.59 0.52 0.48
N VAL A 94 3.95 -0.65 0.48
CA VAL A 94 2.51 -0.73 0.80
C VAL A 94 2.22 -0.36 2.26
N THR A 95 3.13 -0.67 3.19
CA THR A 95 2.98 -0.27 4.61
C THR A 95 3.26 1.21 4.86
N GLU A 96 4.23 1.83 4.16
CA GLU A 96 4.44 3.29 4.21
C GLU A 96 3.25 4.03 3.59
N LEU A 97 2.75 3.56 2.44
CA LEU A 97 1.57 4.13 1.79
C LEU A 97 0.36 4.09 2.72
N THR A 98 0.10 2.94 3.35
CA THR A 98 -0.92 2.77 4.40
C THR A 98 -0.73 3.77 5.54
N TYR A 99 0.50 3.89 6.04
CA TYR A 99 0.84 4.81 7.14
C TYR A 99 0.57 6.27 6.76
N ARG A 100 0.80 6.67 5.52
CA ARG A 100 0.69 8.06 5.07
C ARG A 100 -0.73 8.45 4.65
N VAL A 101 -1.47 7.52 4.06
CA VAL A 101 -2.82 7.77 3.53
C VAL A 101 -3.90 7.65 4.60
N ILE A 102 -3.82 6.63 5.46
CA ILE A 102 -4.90 6.36 6.43
C ILE A 102 -4.80 7.31 7.61
N GLU A 103 -5.89 7.95 8.00
CA GLU A 103 -5.95 8.79 9.20
C GLU A 103 -5.79 7.98 10.51
N GLU A 104 -5.28 8.60 11.57
CA GLU A 104 -5.19 7.93 12.87
C GLU A 104 -6.58 7.60 13.42
N ARG A 105 -6.73 6.40 14.00
CA ARG A 105 -7.95 5.94 14.67
C ARG A 105 -9.20 5.79 13.79
N VAL A 106 -9.08 5.96 12.48
CA VAL A 106 -10.15 5.64 11.53
C VAL A 106 -10.15 4.15 11.23
N THR A 107 -11.27 3.48 11.54
CA THR A 107 -11.42 2.04 11.32
C THR A 107 -11.77 1.75 9.87
N LEU A 108 -10.88 1.06 9.17
CA LEU A 108 -11.07 0.64 7.78
C LEU A 108 -10.84 -0.88 7.63
N PRO A 109 -11.77 -1.73 8.10
CA PRO A 109 -11.58 -3.19 8.10
C PRO A 109 -11.31 -3.77 6.71
N TYR A 110 -11.98 -3.24 5.68
CA TYR A 110 -11.75 -3.63 4.29
C TYR A 110 -10.29 -3.37 3.86
N ILE A 111 -9.74 -2.19 4.17
CA ILE A 111 -8.36 -1.84 3.81
C ILE A 111 -7.36 -2.65 4.62
N TYR A 112 -7.66 -2.95 5.88
CA TYR A 112 -6.86 -3.91 6.66
C TYR A 112 -6.78 -5.27 5.97
N ASP A 113 -7.92 -5.81 5.55
CA ASP A 113 -7.97 -7.10 4.86
C ASP A 113 -7.21 -7.04 3.52
N GLN A 114 -7.32 -5.94 2.76
CA GLN A 114 -6.54 -5.75 1.53
C GLN A 114 -5.03 -5.68 1.81
N LEU A 115 -4.58 -4.99 2.86
CA LEU A 115 -3.15 -4.96 3.23
C LEU A 115 -2.65 -6.35 3.60
N LEU A 116 -3.43 -7.10 4.38
CA LEU A 116 -3.07 -8.46 4.77
C LEU A 116 -2.92 -9.35 3.53
N LEU A 117 -3.90 -9.32 2.62
CA LEU A 117 -3.85 -10.06 1.35
C LEU A 117 -2.67 -9.65 0.47
N THR A 118 -2.33 -8.36 0.45
CA THR A 118 -1.16 -7.82 -0.26
C THR A 118 0.13 -8.45 0.25
N LEU A 119 0.34 -8.45 1.57
CA LEU A 119 1.53 -9.05 2.18
C LEU A 119 1.58 -10.56 1.96
N THR A 120 0.45 -11.27 2.06
CA THR A 120 0.36 -12.70 1.77
C THR A 120 0.67 -13.02 0.32
N ALA A 121 0.16 -12.23 -0.63
CA ALA A 121 0.44 -12.40 -2.06
C ALA A 121 1.92 -12.19 -2.38
N ILE A 122 2.57 -11.18 -1.79
CA ILE A 122 4.01 -10.95 -1.92
C ILE A 122 4.80 -12.13 -1.32
N GLU A 123 4.36 -12.66 -0.17
CA GLU A 123 5.00 -13.82 0.44
C GLU A 123 4.94 -15.06 -0.46
N GLN A 124 3.80 -15.27 -1.14
CA GLN A 124 3.49 -16.36 -2.07
C GLN A 124 4.05 -16.16 -3.48
N ASP A 125 5.05 -15.29 -3.66
CA ASP A 125 5.78 -15.13 -4.93
C ASP A 125 4.93 -14.61 -6.10
N LYS A 126 3.78 -13.98 -5.83
CA LYS A 126 3.06 -13.21 -6.86
C LYS A 126 3.87 -11.96 -7.21
N ASP A 127 3.74 -11.46 -8.45
CA ASP A 127 4.47 -10.28 -8.92
C ASP A 127 4.21 -9.09 -7.97
N PRO A 128 5.21 -8.69 -7.15
CA PRO A 128 4.98 -7.75 -6.07
C PRO A 128 4.70 -6.33 -6.57
N ALA A 129 5.13 -5.98 -7.79
CA ALA A 129 4.81 -4.70 -8.41
C ALA A 129 3.34 -4.61 -8.76
N ILE A 130 2.80 -5.68 -9.36
CA ILE A 130 1.37 -5.76 -9.70
C ILE A 130 0.52 -5.70 -8.44
N ILE A 131 0.86 -6.51 -7.44
CA ILE A 131 0.13 -6.56 -6.17
C ILE A 131 0.17 -5.20 -5.44
N ALA A 132 1.32 -4.52 -5.45
CA ALA A 132 1.45 -3.19 -4.86
C ALA A 132 0.62 -2.13 -5.60
N MET A 133 0.62 -2.12 -6.94
CA MET A 133 -0.20 -1.20 -7.75
C MET A 133 -1.71 -1.43 -7.54
N MET A 134 -2.13 -2.69 -7.40
CA MET A 134 -3.51 -3.03 -7.07
C MET A 134 -3.91 -2.48 -5.69
N TYR A 135 -3.07 -2.68 -4.67
CA TYR A 135 -3.31 -2.13 -3.34
C TYR A 135 -3.33 -0.61 -3.32
N GLU A 136 -2.39 0.02 -4.03
CA GLU A 136 -2.29 1.48 -4.20
C GLU A 136 -3.61 2.07 -4.72
N MET A 137 -4.19 1.48 -5.76
CA MET A 137 -5.48 1.89 -6.33
C MET A 137 -6.65 1.80 -5.34
N LYS A 138 -6.60 0.90 -4.35
CA LYS A 138 -7.63 0.81 -3.29
C LYS A 138 -7.58 1.97 -2.30
N LEU A 139 -6.43 2.63 -2.20
CA LEU A 139 -6.21 3.75 -1.27
C LEU A 139 -6.57 5.11 -1.88
N TYR A 140 -6.55 5.25 -3.21
CA TYR A 140 -6.86 6.50 -3.90
C TYR A 140 -8.21 7.13 -3.52
N PRO A 141 -9.32 6.37 -3.37
CA PRO A 141 -10.58 6.96 -2.92
C PRO A 141 -10.53 7.60 -1.53
N LEU A 142 -9.65 7.11 -0.64
CA LEU A 142 -9.54 7.62 0.74
C LEU A 142 -8.96 9.03 0.81
N ILE A 143 -8.21 9.43 -0.22
CA ILE A 143 -7.62 10.77 -0.34
C ILE A 143 -8.24 11.57 -1.48
N GLY A 144 -9.40 11.12 -2.00
CA GLY A 144 -10.17 11.87 -3.00
C GLY A 144 -9.60 11.86 -4.41
N ILE A 145 -8.64 10.98 -4.73
CA ILE A 145 -7.95 10.94 -6.03
C ILE A 145 -8.38 9.72 -6.87
N LYS A 146 -9.61 9.23 -6.73
CA LYS A 146 -10.06 8.08 -7.55
C LYS A 146 -10.08 8.46 -9.03
N PRO A 147 -9.30 7.79 -9.92
CA PRO A 147 -9.28 8.13 -11.33
C PRO A 147 -10.57 7.68 -12.03
N LEU A 148 -10.96 8.42 -13.08
CA LEU A 148 -12.10 8.10 -13.94
C LEU A 148 -11.64 7.32 -15.16
N LEU A 149 -12.06 6.06 -15.28
CA LEU A 149 -11.49 5.10 -16.22
C LEU A 149 -12.49 4.57 -17.24
N GLU A 150 -13.77 4.85 -17.07
CA GLU A 150 -14.89 4.21 -17.77
C GLU A 150 -15.19 4.88 -19.12
N HIS A 151 -15.01 6.20 -19.18
CA HIS A 151 -15.31 7.04 -20.34
C HIS A 151 -14.24 8.11 -20.55
N CYS A 152 -14.18 8.65 -21.76
CA CYS A 152 -13.34 9.79 -22.11
C CYS A 152 -13.80 11.02 -21.32
N LEU A 153 -12.89 11.65 -20.57
CA LEU A 153 -13.19 12.86 -19.81
C LEU A 153 -13.70 14.04 -20.66
N ALA A 154 -13.25 14.12 -21.92
CA ALA A 154 -13.56 15.26 -22.78
C ALA A 154 -14.87 15.12 -23.58
N CYS A 155 -15.21 13.91 -24.04
CA CYS A 155 -16.37 13.70 -24.92
C CYS A 155 -17.33 12.59 -24.48
N GLY A 156 -17.05 11.90 -23.37
CA GLY A 156 -17.92 10.88 -22.80
C GLY A 156 -17.95 9.53 -23.53
N THR A 157 -17.23 9.36 -24.65
CA THR A 157 -17.19 8.06 -25.35
C THR A 157 -16.53 6.98 -24.49
N THR A 158 -17.01 5.75 -24.59
CA THR A 158 -16.43 4.58 -23.91
C THR A 158 -15.47 3.79 -24.82
N SER A 159 -15.36 4.17 -26.10
CA SER A 159 -14.58 3.48 -27.12
C SER A 159 -13.22 4.13 -27.34
N ASN A 160 -12.23 3.33 -27.76
CA ASN A 160 -10.89 3.78 -28.13
C ASN A 160 -10.18 4.59 -27.02
N LEU A 161 -10.39 4.22 -25.76
CA LEU A 161 -9.68 4.82 -24.64
C LEU A 161 -8.23 4.33 -24.64
N THR A 162 -7.33 5.20 -25.08
CA THR A 162 -5.91 4.89 -25.32
C THR A 162 -5.00 5.99 -24.77
N TYR A 163 -5.53 6.89 -23.96
CA TYR A 163 -4.77 7.95 -23.32
C TYR A 163 -5.24 8.13 -21.87
N PHE A 164 -4.38 8.70 -21.03
CA PHE A 164 -4.69 9.08 -19.66
C PHE A 164 -4.18 10.50 -19.40
N SER A 165 -5.09 11.41 -19.05
CA SER A 165 -4.73 12.75 -18.58
C SER A 165 -4.34 12.65 -17.12
N VAL A 166 -3.07 12.92 -16.81
CA VAL A 166 -2.59 12.94 -15.43
C VAL A 166 -3.22 14.10 -14.68
N GLY A 167 -3.30 15.29 -15.29
CA GLY A 167 -3.85 16.49 -14.66
C GLY A 167 -5.35 16.37 -14.36
N ASP A 168 -6.13 15.89 -15.33
CA ASP A 168 -7.59 15.76 -15.17
C ASP A 168 -8.01 14.44 -14.49
N GLY A 169 -7.06 13.52 -14.30
CA GLY A 169 -7.23 12.31 -13.51
C GLY A 169 -8.13 11.25 -14.15
N GLY A 170 -7.99 11.02 -15.45
CA GLY A 170 -8.80 10.02 -16.11
C GLY A 170 -8.47 9.77 -17.57
N THR A 171 -9.22 8.84 -18.16
CA THR A 171 -8.97 8.35 -19.51
C THR A 171 -9.46 9.30 -20.60
N LEU A 172 -8.78 9.29 -21.73
CA LEU A 172 -9.16 10.00 -22.95
C LEU A 172 -9.21 9.02 -24.13
N CYS A 173 -10.15 9.25 -25.04
CA CYS A 173 -10.17 8.54 -26.32
C CYS A 173 -9.06 9.05 -27.24
N THR A 174 -8.68 8.27 -28.25
CA THR A 174 -7.61 8.61 -29.20
C THR A 174 -7.72 10.05 -29.74
N SER A 175 -8.91 10.46 -30.17
CA SER A 175 -9.14 11.79 -30.77
C SER A 175 -8.99 12.95 -29.79
N CYS A 176 -9.34 12.73 -28.51
CA CYS A 176 -9.20 13.74 -27.46
C CYS A 176 -7.78 13.75 -26.89
N GLY A 177 -7.18 12.58 -26.66
CA GLY A 177 -5.82 12.44 -26.14
C GLY A 177 -4.75 13.07 -27.04
N ILE A 178 -4.86 12.93 -28.37
CA ILE A 178 -3.92 13.58 -29.31
C ILE A 178 -3.90 15.11 -29.14
N LYS A 179 -4.99 15.72 -28.69
CA LYS A 179 -5.11 17.17 -28.48
C LYS A 179 -4.57 17.61 -27.11
N ASP A 180 -4.43 16.68 -26.17
CA ASP A 180 -3.90 16.94 -24.84
C ASP A 180 -2.39 16.67 -24.82
N ALA A 181 -1.62 17.76 -24.80
CA ALA A 181 -0.16 17.75 -24.83
C ALA A 181 0.48 17.05 -23.63
N TYR A 182 -0.24 16.87 -22.52
CA TYR A 182 0.26 16.28 -21.28
C TYR A 182 -0.34 14.91 -21.00
N SER A 183 -1.19 14.39 -21.89
CA SER A 183 -1.74 13.04 -21.76
C SER A 183 -0.68 11.96 -22.03
N LEU A 184 -0.76 10.87 -21.28
CA LEU A 184 0.07 9.69 -21.48
C LEU A 184 -0.64 8.75 -22.45
N LYS A 185 0.04 8.39 -23.55
CA LYS A 185 -0.46 7.37 -24.48
C LYS A 185 -0.35 5.99 -23.84
N LEU A 186 -1.46 5.26 -23.82
CA LEU A 186 -1.59 3.91 -23.29
C LEU A 186 -2.18 3.00 -24.36
N ASN A 187 -2.04 1.69 -24.16
CA ASN A 187 -2.79 0.72 -24.94
C ASN A 187 -4.08 0.34 -24.20
N GLU A 188 -5.04 -0.21 -24.94
CA GLU A 188 -6.34 -0.61 -24.38
C GLU A 188 -6.20 -1.64 -23.24
N GLN A 189 -5.18 -2.50 -23.32
CA GLN A 189 -4.90 -3.50 -22.29
C GLN A 189 -4.49 -2.84 -20.96
N VAL A 190 -3.68 -1.78 -20.98
CA VAL A 190 -3.30 -1.01 -19.79
C VAL A 190 -4.51 -0.31 -19.18
N ILE A 191 -5.39 0.29 -19.99
CA ILE A 191 -6.65 0.88 -19.49
C ILE A 191 -7.53 -0.18 -18.83
N LYS A 192 -7.66 -1.35 -19.47
CA LYS A 192 -8.40 -2.49 -18.90
C LYS A 192 -7.79 -2.94 -17.56
N LEU A 193 -6.47 -3.01 -17.47
CA LEU A 193 -5.77 -3.37 -16.22
C LEU A 193 -5.98 -2.32 -15.12
N LEU A 194 -5.95 -1.03 -15.43
CA LEU A 194 -6.24 0.03 -14.46
C LEU A 194 -7.66 -0.12 -13.87
N ARG A 195 -8.66 -0.41 -14.71
CA ARG A 195 -10.04 -0.69 -14.26
C ARG A 195 -10.09 -1.91 -13.33
N ILE A 196 -9.46 -3.00 -13.75
CA ILE A 196 -9.36 -4.23 -12.95
C ILE A 196 -8.71 -3.93 -11.59
N PHE A 197 -7.62 -3.17 -11.55
CA PHE A 197 -6.92 -2.84 -10.31
C PHE A 197 -7.78 -1.99 -9.38
N SER A 198 -8.56 -1.05 -9.94
CA SER A 198 -9.51 -0.23 -9.19
C SER A 198 -10.62 -1.06 -8.54
N GLU A 199 -11.20 -2.01 -9.28
CA GLU A 199 -12.44 -2.70 -8.87
C GLU A 199 -12.21 -4.05 -8.19
N VAL A 200 -11.27 -4.85 -8.68
CA VAL A 200 -11.13 -6.26 -8.26
C VAL A 200 -10.37 -6.39 -6.94
N ASP A 201 -10.94 -7.15 -6.00
CA ASP A 201 -10.28 -7.51 -4.75
C ASP A 201 -9.06 -8.39 -4.98
N LEU A 202 -8.00 -8.19 -4.19
CA LEU A 202 -6.81 -9.03 -4.22
C LEU A 202 -7.11 -10.52 -3.98
N LYS A 203 -8.21 -10.85 -3.29
CA LYS A 203 -8.68 -12.25 -3.10
C LYS A 203 -8.94 -12.97 -4.42
N ARG A 204 -9.37 -12.26 -5.47
CA ARG A 204 -9.77 -12.83 -6.77
C ARG A 204 -8.60 -12.93 -7.75
N VAL A 205 -7.42 -12.49 -7.34
CA VAL A 205 -6.19 -12.52 -8.14
C VAL A 205 -5.50 -13.86 -7.90
N GLU A 206 -5.90 -14.90 -8.62
CA GLU A 206 -5.19 -16.19 -8.56
C GLU A 206 -3.97 -16.19 -9.48
N ASN A 207 -4.18 -15.84 -10.75
CA ASN A 207 -3.15 -15.79 -11.79
C ASN A 207 -3.26 -14.50 -12.61
N ILE A 208 -2.57 -13.44 -12.19
CA ILE A 208 -2.38 -12.25 -13.03
C ILE A 208 -0.98 -12.31 -13.62
N SER A 209 -0.91 -12.52 -14.93
CA SER A 209 0.30 -12.33 -15.72
C SER A 209 0.13 -11.07 -16.56
N VAL A 210 1.02 -10.10 -16.35
CA VAL A 210 1.05 -8.85 -17.10
C VAL A 210 2.39 -8.79 -17.82
N LYS A 211 2.36 -8.52 -19.12
CA LYS A 211 3.58 -8.31 -19.91
C LYS A 211 4.41 -7.17 -19.30
N GLU A 212 5.73 -7.30 -19.32
CA GLU A 212 6.66 -6.31 -18.76
C GLU A 212 6.40 -4.89 -19.28
N GLU A 213 6.17 -4.73 -20.58
CA GLU A 213 5.85 -3.45 -21.21
C GLU A 213 4.59 -2.79 -20.60
N ASN A 214 3.54 -3.58 -20.35
CA ASN A 214 2.31 -3.09 -19.71
C ASN A 214 2.52 -2.76 -18.24
N LYS A 215 3.36 -3.54 -17.54
CA LYS A 215 3.71 -3.29 -16.14
C LYS A 215 4.48 -1.97 -16.00
N GLN A 216 5.42 -1.70 -16.90
CA GLN A 216 6.17 -0.44 -16.93
C GLN A 216 5.23 0.76 -17.17
N LEU A 217 4.32 0.66 -18.15
CA LEU A 217 3.34 1.71 -18.41
C LEU A 217 2.38 1.94 -17.23
N LEU A 218 1.89 0.87 -16.59
CA LEU A 218 1.08 0.97 -15.38
C LEU A 218 1.82 1.69 -14.26
N ASN A 219 3.06 1.28 -14.00
CA ASN A 219 3.90 1.88 -12.96
C ASN A 219 4.14 3.37 -13.23
N GLN A 220 4.43 3.73 -14.48
CA GLN A 220 4.64 5.12 -14.91
C GLN A 220 3.39 5.97 -14.69
N VAL A 221 2.22 5.51 -15.13
CA VAL A 221 0.96 6.25 -15.01
C VAL A 221 0.57 6.42 -13.54
N LEU A 222 0.58 5.34 -12.75
CA LEU A 222 0.19 5.40 -11.35
C LEU A 222 1.15 6.26 -10.53
N LYS A 223 2.45 6.19 -10.82
CA LYS A 223 3.46 7.07 -10.20
C LYS A 223 3.18 8.53 -10.50
N ALA A 224 3.09 8.89 -11.79
CA ALA A 224 2.86 10.27 -12.20
C ALA A 224 1.55 10.82 -11.62
N TYR A 225 0.50 9.99 -11.62
CA TYR A 225 -0.80 10.33 -11.06
C TYR A 225 -0.76 10.55 -9.54
N PHE A 226 -0.15 9.62 -8.80
CA PHE A 226 -0.02 9.74 -7.35
C PHE A 226 0.82 10.96 -6.95
N GLU A 227 1.95 11.19 -7.62
CA GLU A 227 2.81 12.35 -7.36
C GLU A 227 2.11 13.68 -7.64
N HIS A 228 1.29 13.74 -8.70
CA HIS A 228 0.55 14.95 -9.07
C HIS A 228 -0.58 15.27 -8.07
N HIS A 229 -1.35 14.27 -7.64
CA HIS A 229 -2.59 14.51 -6.89
C HIS A 229 -2.51 14.29 -5.38
N SER A 230 -1.60 13.43 -4.89
CA SER A 230 -1.64 13.03 -3.48
C SER A 230 -1.04 14.07 -2.52
N GLY A 231 -0.06 14.87 -2.99
CA GLY A 231 0.78 15.68 -2.11
C GLY A 231 1.62 14.87 -1.10
N ILE A 232 1.67 13.53 -1.23
CA ILE A 232 2.32 12.63 -0.30
C ILE A 232 3.67 12.18 -0.87
N PHE A 233 4.72 12.41 -0.09
CA PHE A 233 6.04 11.85 -0.39
C PHE A 233 6.25 10.50 0.30
N LEU A 234 6.69 9.50 -0.47
CA LEU A 234 6.99 8.12 -0.02
C LEU A 234 8.48 7.80 -0.25
N LYS A 235 9.21 7.50 0.83
CA LYS A 235 10.64 7.16 0.76
C LYS A 235 10.86 5.82 0.07
N SER A 236 10.00 4.86 0.35
CA SER A 236 10.00 3.52 -0.24
C SER A 236 9.81 3.53 -1.76
N ARG A 237 9.02 4.46 -2.32
CA ARG A 237 8.86 4.56 -3.79
C ARG A 237 10.19 4.89 -4.47
N ARG A 238 10.94 5.83 -3.90
CA ARG A 238 12.28 6.21 -4.40
C ARG A 238 13.27 5.04 -4.31
N PHE A 239 13.13 4.19 -3.29
CA PHE A 239 13.94 2.98 -3.16
C PHE A 239 13.54 1.90 -4.16
N LEU A 240 12.24 1.73 -4.45
CA LEU A 240 11.77 0.84 -5.51
C LEU A 240 12.34 1.23 -6.87
N ASP A 241 12.33 2.53 -7.21
CA ASP A 241 12.93 3.03 -8.46
C ASP A 241 14.43 2.66 -8.58
N GLN A 242 15.17 2.69 -7.46
CA GLN A 242 16.58 2.30 -7.43
C GLN A 242 16.76 0.80 -7.60
N ILE A 243 15.95 -0.02 -6.94
CA ILE A 243 16.05 -1.47 -7.03
C ILE A 243 15.65 -2.00 -8.40
N ASP A 244 14.60 -1.45 -9.01
CA ASP A 244 14.17 -1.90 -10.34
C ASP A 244 15.19 -1.51 -11.42
N SER A 245 16.06 -0.52 -11.17
CA SER A 245 17.19 -0.20 -12.06
C SER A 245 18.37 -1.21 -11.98
N LEU A 246 18.35 -2.11 -10.99
CA LEU A 246 19.37 -3.17 -10.81
C LEU A 246 18.97 -4.51 -11.45
N LYS A 247 17.75 -4.61 -12.01
CA LYS A 247 17.27 -5.77 -12.78
C LYS A 247 17.67 -5.65 -14.24
#